data_AF-A0A3G9GBS1-F1
#
_entry.id   AF-A0A3G9GBS1-F1
#
_cell.length_a   1.000
_cell.length_b   1.000
_cell.length_c   1.000
_cell.angle_alpha   90.00
_cell.angle_beta   90.00
_cell.angle_gamma   90.00
#
_symmetry.space_group_name_H-M   'P 1'
#
loop_
_entity.id
_entity.type
_entity.pdbx_description
1 polymer ?
#
loop_
_entity_poly.entity_id
_entity_poly.type
_entity_poly.pdbx_seq_one_letter_code
_entity_poly.pdbx_strand_id
1 'polypeptide(L)' 'MMIAKWARTYRSDGDLVRYLDDTTGLDLEPVAIDSVSGAPIGSRPFRIVIPQPPG' A
#
# COMPACT_ATOMS: atom_id res chain seq x y z
N MET A 1 3.03 2.33 2.42
CA MET A 1 1.95 1.35 2.14
C MET A 1 2.53 -0.01 2.46
N MET A 2 1.73 -0.99 2.89
CA MET A 2 2.25 -2.37 2.99
C MET A 2 2.96 -2.79 1.70
N ILE A 3 2.49 -2.35 0.52
CA ILE A 3 3.18 -2.54 -0.78
C ILE A 3 4.51 -1.78 -0.90
N ALA A 4 4.62 -0.51 -0.52
CA ALA A 4 5.86 0.25 -0.65
C ALA A 4 6.94 -0.20 0.35
N LYS A 5 6.55 -0.53 1.58
CA LYS A 5 7.48 -1.05 2.61
C LYS A 5 7.93 -2.48 2.26
N TRP A 6 7.01 -3.35 1.85
CA TRP A 6 7.35 -4.68 1.33
C TRP A 6 8.23 -4.59 0.08
N ALA A 7 7.94 -3.70 -0.87
CA ALA A 7 8.75 -3.53 -2.07
C ALA A 7 10.17 -3.04 -1.71
N ARG A 8 10.33 -2.09 -0.79
CA ARG A 8 11.65 -1.67 -0.29
C ARG A 8 12.39 -2.80 0.44
N THR A 9 11.70 -3.66 1.18
CA THR A 9 12.31 -4.79 1.93
C THR A 9 12.68 -5.99 1.05
N TYR A 10 11.88 -6.32 0.04
CA TYR A 10 12.05 -7.55 -0.76
C TYR A 10 12.47 -7.31 -2.23
N ARG A 11 12.47 -6.05 -2.70
CA ARG A 11 12.95 -5.64 -4.03
C ARG A 11 13.89 -4.44 -3.95
N SER A 12 14.84 -4.50 -3.03
CA SER A 12 15.84 -3.44 -2.79
C SER A 12 16.86 -3.24 -3.93
N ASP A 13 16.90 -4.14 -4.93
CA ASP A 13 17.93 -4.19 -5.99
C ASP A 13 17.46 -3.62 -7.35
N GLY A 14 16.37 -2.84 -7.39
CA GLY A 14 15.87 -2.20 -8.60
C GLY A 14 15.34 -0.79 -8.37
N ASP A 15 15.13 -0.04 -9.45
CA ASP A 15 14.56 1.31 -9.44
C ASP A 15 13.11 1.28 -8.94
N LEU A 16 12.95 1.26 -7.61
CA LEU A 16 11.66 1.35 -6.97
C LEU A 16 11.07 2.74 -7.19
N VAL A 17 9.79 2.78 -7.56
CA VAL A 17 9.07 4.04 -7.69
C VAL A 17 9.08 4.79 -6.35
N ARG A 18 9.53 6.05 -6.37
CA ARG A 18 9.49 6.96 -5.23
C ARG A 18 8.31 7.90 -5.41
N TYR A 19 7.49 8.02 -4.37
CA TYR A 19 6.45 9.02 -4.30
C TYR A 19 7.00 10.17 -3.47
N LEU A 20 7.16 11.34 -4.08
CA LEU A 20 7.68 12.53 -3.43
C LEU A 20 6.57 13.56 -3.26
N ASP A 21 6.60 14.25 -2.13
CA ASP A 21 5.80 15.45 -1.90
C ASP A 21 6.41 16.60 -2.72
N ASP A 22 5.62 17.21 -3.62
CA ASP A 22 6.12 18.22 -4.56
C ASP A 22 6.52 19.53 -3.86
N THR A 23 5.96 19.81 -2.69
CA THR A 23 6.26 21.05 -1.94
C THR A 23 7.56 20.94 -1.15
N THR A 24 7.82 19.78 -0.55
CA THR A 24 8.93 19.55 0.38
C THR A 24 10.06 18.71 -0.21
N GLY A 25 9.80 17.98 -1.29
CA GLY A 25 10.72 17.01 -1.89
C GLY A 25 10.93 15.73 -1.07
N LEU A 26 10.19 15.55 0.03
CA LEU A 26 10.34 14.39 0.93
C LEU A 26 9.58 13.17 0.42
N ASP A 27 10.04 11.97 0.77
CA ASP A 27 9.32 10.73 0.49
C ASP A 27 7.95 10.72 1.19
N LEU A 28 6.89 10.46 0.42
CA LEU A 28 5.57 10.17 0.95
C LEU A 28 5.57 8.78 1.59
N GLU A 29 4.86 8.67 2.73
CA GLU A 29 4.49 7.40 3.32
C GLU A 29 3.04 7.06 2.94
N PRO A 30 2.80 6.34 1.82
CA PRO A 30 1.43 6.07 1.39
C PRO A 30 0.70 5.16 2.38
N VAL A 31 -0.55 5.45 2.70
CA VAL A 31 -1.43 4.53 3.46
C VAL A 31 -2.67 4.24 2.63
N ALA A 32 -3.08 2.97 2.60
CA ALA A 32 -4.35 2.60 2.00
C ALA A 32 -5.44 2.74 3.07
N ILE A 33 -6.49 3.49 2.77
CA ILE A 33 -7.60 3.76 3.68
C ILE A 33 -8.87 3.08 3.15
N ASP A 34 -9.56 2.34 4.01
CA ASP A 34 -10.94 1.89 3.76
C ASP A 34 -11.84 3.12 3.70
N SER A 35 -12.36 3.46 2.51
CA SER A 35 -13.18 4.65 2.33
C SER A 35 -14.53 4.57 3.02
N VAL A 36 -15.01 3.38 3.36
CA VAL A 36 -16.30 3.19 4.07
C VAL A 36 -16.14 3.46 5.55
N SER A 37 -15.05 2.98 6.16
CA SER A 37 -14.85 3.08 7.61
C SER A 37 -13.85 4.15 8.04
N GLY A 38 -13.10 4.73 7.10
CA GLY A 38 -11.96 5.61 7.37
C GLY A 38 -10.74 4.93 8.01
N ALA A 39 -10.75 3.61 8.16
CA ALA A 39 -9.69 2.89 8.85
C ALA A 39 -8.53 2.56 7.90
N PRO A 40 -7.25 2.68 8.33
CA PRO A 40 -6.14 2.19 7.55
C PRO A 40 -6.23 0.67 7.33
N ILE A 41 -6.01 0.22 6.09
CA ILE A 41 -5.96 -1.22 5.78
C ILE A 41 -4.81 -1.86 6.56
N GLY A 42 -5.10 -2.97 7.26
CA GLY A 42 -4.14 -3.67 8.12
C GLY A 42 -4.14 -3.21 9.59
N SER A 43 -4.91 -2.20 9.96
CA SER A 43 -5.09 -1.78 11.37
C SER A 43 -5.99 -2.71 12.18
N ARG A 44 -6.74 -3.59 11.50
CA ARG A 44 -7.66 -4.58 12.08
C ARG A 44 -7.67 -5.86 11.23
N PRO A 45 -8.09 -7.01 11.77
CA PRO A 45 -8.28 -8.22 10.98
C PRO A 45 -9.27 -8.00 9.83
N PHE A 46 -8.98 -8.55 8.66
CA PHE A 46 -9.89 -8.58 7.51
C PHE A 46 -9.73 -9.90 6.75
N ARG A 47 -10.73 -10.26 5.94
CA ARG A 47 -10.73 -11.47 5.12
C ARG A 47 -10.58 -11.09 3.65
N ILE A 48 -9.66 -11.74 2.95
CA ILE A 48 -9.57 -11.66 1.49
C ILE A 48 -10.54 -12.69 0.91
N VAL A 49 -11.46 -12.23 0.07
CA VAL A 49 -12.38 -13.09 -0.68
C VAL A 49 -11.95 -13.03 -2.14
N ILE A 50 -11.46 -14.15 -2.67
CA ILE A 50 -11.11 -14.28 -4.08
C ILE A 50 -12.40 -14.66 -4.83
N PRO A 51 -12.87 -13.85 -5.80
CA PRO A 51 -14.04 -14.21 -6.60
C PRO A 51 -13.78 -15.53 -7.33
N GLN A 52 -14.75 -16.45 -7.27
CA GLN A 52 -14.74 -17.61 -8.15
C GLN A 52 -15.27 -17.16 -9.52
N PRO A 53 -14.64 -17.59 -10.64
CA PRO A 53 -15.23 -17.37 -11.95
C PRO A 53 -16.63 -17.99 -12.02
N PRO A 54 -17.58 -17.39 -12.76
CA PRO A 54 -18.86 -18.04 -13.02
C PRO A 54 -18.60 -19.38 -13.73
N GLY A 55 -19.27 -20.44 -13.24
CA GLY A 55 -19.18 -21.79 -13.78
C GLY A 55 -19.95 -21.99 -15.08
#